data_AF-A0A966LNN7-F1
#
_entry.id   AF-A0A966LNN7-F1
#
_cell.length_a   1.000
_cell.length_b   1.000
_cell.length_c   1.000
_cell.angle_alpha   90.00
_cell.angle_beta   90.00
_cell.angle_gamma   90.00
#
_symmetry.space_group_name_H-M   'P 1'
#
loop_
_entity.id
_entity.type
_entity.pdbx_description
1 polymer ?
#
loop_
_entity_poly.entity_id
_entity_poly.type
_entity_poly.pdbx_seq_one_letter_code
_entity_poly.pdbx_strand_id
1 'polypeptide(L)' 'MTIDSFKQLGHEEKLNQLRHHGDLLGAYERRSEHGDGKMSGDIFSLHDFWVFLSEDEKTIIPSRRNPLYKAEEEE' A
#
# COMPACT_ATOMS: atom_id res chain seq x y z
N MET A 1 6.37 5.01 -13.02
CA MET A 1 5.07 4.42 -13.48
C MET A 1 3.90 5.24 -12.89
N THR A 2 2.72 5.24 -13.50
CA THR A 2 1.52 5.86 -12.92
C THR A 2 0.67 4.84 -12.15
N ILE A 3 -0.10 5.30 -11.16
CA ILE A 3 -1.02 4.43 -10.41
C ILE A 3 -2.05 3.71 -11.29
N ASP A 4 -2.46 4.32 -12.42
CA ASP A 4 -3.43 3.72 -13.33
C ASP A 4 -2.84 2.49 -14.03
N SER A 5 -1.63 2.63 -14.57
CA SER A 5 -0.86 1.50 -15.10
C SER A 5 -0.62 0.44 -14.05
N PHE A 6 -0.26 0.83 -12.81
CA PHE A 6 -0.06 -0.13 -11.72
C PHE A 6 -1.34 -0.92 -11.41
N LYS A 7 -2.52 -0.30 -11.45
CA LYS A 7 -3.79 -0.99 -11.23
C LYS A 7 -4.07 -2.07 -12.28
N GLN A 8 -3.66 -1.83 -13.52
CA GLN A 8 -3.82 -2.78 -14.64
C GLN A 8 -2.89 -3.99 -14.55
N LEU A 9 -1.79 -3.90 -13.80
CA LEU A 9 -0.85 -5.01 -13.61
C LEU A 9 -1.47 -6.17 -12.82
N GLY A 10 -1.00 -7.37 -13.11
CA GLY A 10 -1.28 -8.57 -12.31
C GLY A 10 -0.72 -8.47 -10.88
N HIS A 11 -1.21 -9.33 -9.99
CA HIS A 11 -0.77 -9.33 -8.58
C HIS A 11 0.74 -9.56 -8.45
N GLU A 12 1.26 -10.56 -9.15
CA GLU A 12 2.70 -10.89 -9.14
C GLU A 12 3.54 -9.75 -9.72
N GLU A 13 3.07 -9.10 -10.79
CA GLU A 13 3.76 -7.93 -11.35
C GLU A 13 3.77 -6.75 -10.39
N LYS A 14 2.68 -6.53 -9.64
CA LYS A 14 2.63 -5.50 -8.60
C LYS A 14 3.67 -5.76 -7.51
N LEU A 15 3.80 -7.00 -7.03
CA LEU A 15 4.83 -7.38 -6.06
C LEU A 15 6.23 -7.16 -6.62
N ASN A 16 6.45 -7.54 -7.88
CA ASN A 16 7.72 -7.34 -8.57
C ASN A 16 8.08 -5.84 -8.63
N GLN A 17 7.13 -5.00 -9.01
CA GLN A 17 7.29 -3.54 -9.02
C GLN A 17 7.59 -2.98 -7.63
N LEU A 18 6.92 -3.45 -6.58
CA LEU A 18 7.20 -3.03 -5.20
C LEU A 18 8.60 -3.43 -4.74
N ARG A 19 9.05 -4.65 -5.08
CA ARG A 19 10.37 -5.16 -4.67
C ARG A 19 11.53 -4.50 -5.42
N HIS A 20 11.35 -4.16 -6.69
CA HIS A 20 12.42 -3.59 -7.53
C HIS A 20 12.39 -2.06 -7.66
N HIS A 21 11.21 -1.46 -7.55
CA HIS A 21 10.99 -0.03 -7.75
C HIS A 21 10.27 0.66 -6.59
N GLY A 22 9.75 -0.10 -5.62
CA GLY A 22 9.11 0.45 -4.44
C GLY A 22 10.11 0.72 -3.34
N ASP A 23 10.11 1.94 -2.82
CA ASP A 23 10.83 2.28 -1.60
C ASP A 23 9.95 1.94 -0.40
N LEU A 24 10.40 1.04 0.47
CA LEU A 24 9.71 0.70 1.71
C LEU A 24 9.72 1.92 2.64
N LEU A 25 8.54 2.47 2.91
CA LEU A 25 8.36 3.56 3.86
C LEU A 25 8.22 3.06 5.30
N GLY A 26 7.77 1.81 5.46
CA GLY A 26 7.69 1.11 6.74
C GLY A 26 6.37 0.36 6.93
N ALA A 27 6.25 -0.25 8.10
CA ALA A 27 5.05 -0.97 8.51
C ALA A 27 3.87 -0.01 8.73
N TYR A 28 2.68 -0.42 8.31
CA TYR A 28 1.44 0.30 8.44
C TYR A 28 0.30 -0.64 8.76
N GLU A 29 -0.51 -0.24 9.74
CA GLU A 29 -1.73 -0.94 10.08
C GLU A 29 -2.91 -0.11 9.60
N ARG A 30 -3.69 -0.64 8.66
CA ARG A 30 -4.97 -0.02 8.28
C ARG A 30 -6.12 -0.71 9.01
N ARG A 31 -7.15 0.05 9.34
CA ARG A 31 -8.44 -0.57 9.66
C ARG A 31 -8.99 -1.23 8.40
N SER A 32 -9.36 -2.49 8.51
CA SER A 32 -10.06 -3.21 7.45
C SER A 32 -11.42 -2.53 7.21
N GLU A 33 -11.85 -2.43 5.95
CA GLU A 33 -13.15 -1.80 5.61
C GLU A 33 -14.35 -2.50 6.27
N HIS A 34 -14.18 -3.74 6.71
CA HIS A 34 -15.20 -4.53 7.40
C HIS A 34 -15.28 -4.29 8.91
N GLY A 35 -14.54 -3.32 9.47
CA GLY A 35 -14.69 -2.88 10.86
C GLY A 35 -14.13 -3.82 11.95
N ASP A 36 -13.86 -5.08 11.63
CA ASP A 36 -13.51 -6.09 12.65
C ASP A 36 -12.02 -6.47 12.74
N GLY A 37 -11.13 -5.74 12.05
CA GLY A 37 -9.70 -6.09 12.07
C GLY A 37 -8.75 -4.98 11.67
N LYS A 38 -7.60 -4.91 12.36
CA LYS A 38 -6.42 -4.18 11.88
C LYS A 38 -5.71 -5.09 10.88
N MET A 39 -5.50 -4.59 9.67
CA MET A 39 -4.73 -5.27 8.65
C MET A 39 -3.33 -4.68 8.67
N SER A 40 -2.40 -5.46 9.20
CA SER A 40 -0.98 -5.16 9.19
C SER A 40 -0.40 -5.37 7.80
N GLY A 41 0.53 -4.50 7.44
CA GLY A 41 1.24 -4.55 6.17
C GLY A 41 2.34 -3.52 6.12
N ASP A 42 2.87 -3.33 4.94
CA ASP A 42 3.93 -2.41 4.63
C ASP A 42 3.46 -1.40 3.59
N ILE A 43 3.90 -0.15 3.75
CA ILE A 43 3.71 0.89 2.74
C ILE A 43 4.97 1.04 1.94
N PHE A 44 4.79 0.99 0.63
CA PHE A 44 5.83 1.29 -0.33
C PHE A 44 5.48 2.59 -1.07
N SER A 45 6.45 3.46 -1.30
CA SER A 45 6.33 4.54 -2.27
C SER A 45 6.82 4.08 -3.63
N LEU A 46 5.96 4.19 -4.63
CA LEU A 46 6.26 3.94 -6.03
C LEU A 46 6.12 5.26 -6.77
N HIS A 47 7.24 5.95 -6.97
CA HIS A 47 7.26 7.28 -7.60
C HIS A 47 6.29 8.27 -6.92
N ASP A 48 5.18 8.63 -7.60
CA ASP A 48 4.22 9.66 -7.21
C ASP A 48 2.99 9.08 -6.46
N PHE A 49 3.03 7.80 -6.08
CA PHE A 49 1.93 7.17 -5.34
C PHE A 49 2.45 6.19 -4.29
N TRP A 50 1.55 5.80 -3.40
CA TRP A 50 1.79 4.86 -2.32
C TRP A 50 1.09 3.56 -2.59
N VAL A 51 1.63 2.48 -2.07
CA VAL A 51 1.02 1.16 -2.17
C VAL A 51 1.09 0.50 -0.83
N PHE A 52 -0.07 0.10 -0.32
CA PHE A 52 -0.17 -0.77 0.82
C PHE A 52 -0.10 -2.22 0.37
N LEU A 53 0.82 -2.97 0.95
CA LEU A 53 0.97 -4.40 0.79
C LEU A 53 0.72 -5.03 2.15
N SER A 54 -0.27 -5.92 2.26
CA SER A 54 -0.49 -6.64 3.52
C SER A 54 0.65 -7.62 3.82
N GLU A 55 0.87 -7.96 5.10
CA GLU A 55 1.93 -8.92 5.48
C GLU A 55 1.79 -10.29 4.81
N ASP A 56 0.55 -10.74 4.57
CA ASP A 56 0.26 -11.98 3.86
C ASP A 56 0.43 -11.86 2.33
N GLU A 57 0.92 -10.71 1.84
CA GLU A 57 1.12 -10.32 0.43
C GLU A 57 -0.11 -10.49 -0.48
N LYS A 58 -1.28 -10.89 0.04
CA LYS A 58 -2.52 -11.13 -0.73
C LYS A 58 -3.27 -9.87 -1.12
N THR A 59 -3.01 -8.75 -0.45
CA THR A 59 -3.75 -7.52 -0.67
C THR A 59 -2.79 -6.38 -1.00
N ILE A 60 -3.00 -5.80 -2.18
CA ILE A 60 -2.19 -4.70 -2.72
C ILE A 60 -3.14 -3.55 -3.04
N ILE A 61 -2.99 -2.45 -2.32
CA ILE A 61 -3.90 -1.31 -2.43
C ILE A 61 -3.08 -0.08 -2.79
N PRO A 62 -3.08 0.34 -4.06
CA PRO A 62 -2.43 1.56 -4.46
C PRO A 62 -3.29 2.77 -4.09
N SER A 63 -2.64 3.83 -3.60
CA SER A 63 -3.26 5.07 -3.16
C SER A 63 -2.47 6.27 -3.67
N ARG A 64 -3.17 7.29 -4.15
CA ARG A 64 -2.58 8.61 -4.47
C ARG A 64 -2.38 9.48 -3.23
N ARG A 65 -2.92 9.07 -2.07
CA ARG A 65 -2.79 9.80 -0.81
C ARG A 65 -1.94 8.98 0.14
N ASN A 66 -0.95 9.61 0.76
CA ASN A 66 -0.07 8.96 1.71
C ASN A 66 -0.90 8.37 2.87
N PRO A 67 -0.97 7.03 2.99
CA PRO A 67 -1.74 6.39 4.05
C PRO A 67 -1.12 6.62 5.43
N LEU A 68 0.21 6.84 5.50
CA LEU A 68 0.91 7.16 6.75
C LEU A 68 0.49 8.51 7.33
N TYR A 69 0.10 9.47 6.47
CA TYR A 69 -0.21 10.83 6.90
C TYR A 69 -1.65 11.00 7.41
N LYS A 70 -2.48 9.95 7.42
CA LYS A 70 -3.91 10.04 7.81
C LYS A 70 -4.19 9.50 9.22
N ALA A 71 -3.19 9.42 10.09
CA ALA A 71 -3.34 8.94 11.46
C ALA A 71 -2.95 9.98 12.54
N GLU A 72 -3.10 11.28 12.26
CA GLU A 72 -2.99 12.36 13.26
C GLU A 72 -4.31 13.14 13.47
N GLU A 73 -5.47 12.54 13.20
CA GLU A 73 -6.76 13.11 13.64
C GLU A 73 -7.48 12.07 14.50
N GLU A 74 -7.19 12.08 15.81
CA GLU A 74 -8.12 11.87 16.93
C GLU A 74 -7.29 12.03 18.23
N GLU A 75 -7.02 13.29 18.59
CA GLU A 75 -6.71 13.72 19.97
C GLU A 75 -8.04 13.90 20.74
#